data_AF-A0A9X8QS82-F1
#
_entry.id   AF-A0A9X8QS82-F1
#
_cell.length_a   1.000
_cell.length_b   1.000
_cell.length_c   1.000
_cell.angle_alpha   90.00
_cell.angle_beta   90.00
_cell.angle_gamma   90.00
#
_symmetry.space_group_name_H-M   'P 1'
#
loop_
_entity.id
_entity.type
_entity.pdbx_description
1 polymer ?
#
loop_
_entity_poly.entity_id
_entity_poly.type
_entity_poly.pdbx_seq_one_letter_code
_entity_poly.pdbx_strand_id
1 'polypeptide(L)'
;MIQILPIGTPVWVAQAADPSTGRRALAGDGVVTGHVPCSACWQRYTGSIRRMSRAAYAAVAAACDRPAGFVVTVHRRPVTVTADDPTVIAVPITSDERSTA
;
A
#
# COMPACT_ATOMS: atom_id res chain seq x y z
N MET A 1 14.08 -5.51 2.27
CA MET A 1 13.90 -4.06 2.07
C MET A 1 12.88 -3.89 0.96
N ILE A 2 11.72 -3.28 1.24
CA ILE A 2 10.73 -3.01 0.20
C ILE A 2 11.14 -1.74 -0.56
N GLN A 3 11.01 -1.76 -1.89
CA GLN A 3 11.13 -0.54 -2.68
C GLN A 3 9.82 0.25 -2.56
N ILE A 4 9.87 1.48 -2.06
CA ILE A 4 8.69 2.36 -2.03
C ILE A 4 8.44 2.89 -3.44
N LEU A 5 7.29 2.54 -4.00
CA LEU A 5 6.90 2.91 -5.36
C LEU A 5 6.16 4.26 -5.37
N PRO A 6 6.38 5.11 -6.40
CA PRO A 6 5.59 6.33 -6.60
C PRO A 6 4.10 6.04 -6.79
N ILE A 7 3.24 6.99 -6.39
CA ILE A 7 1.81 6.96 -6.73
C ILE A 7 1.66 6.98 -8.25
N GLY A 8 0.77 6.15 -8.79
CA GLY A 8 0.57 5.97 -10.22
C GLY A 8 1.40 4.84 -10.84
N THR A 9 2.34 4.25 -10.10
CA THR A 9 3.14 3.11 -10.59
C THR A 9 2.23 1.90 -10.83
N PRO A 10 2.26 1.27 -12.02
CA PRO A 10 1.59 -0.01 -12.27
C PRO A 10 2.36 -1.16 -11.62
N VAL A 11 1.63 -2.07 -10.97
CA VAL A 11 2.20 -3.13 -10.13
C VAL A 11 1.35 -4.38 -10.26
N TRP A 12 1.98 -5.54 -10.41
CA TRP A 12 1.32 -6.83 -10.18
C TRP A 12 1.48 -7.21 -8.71
N VAL A 13 0.38 -7.57 -8.05
CA VAL A 13 0.38 -7.94 -6.63
C VAL A 13 -0.20 -9.33 -6.44
N ALA A 14 0.40 -10.10 -5.54
CA ALA A 14 -0.19 -11.31 -4.98
C ALA A 14 -0.24 -11.23 -3.46
N GLN A 15 -1.38 -11.59 -2.88
CA GLN A 15 -1.66 -11.61 -1.45
C GLN A 15 -2.22 -12.98 -1.09
N ALA A 16 -1.65 -13.62 -0.08
CA ALA A 16 -2.19 -14.85 0.48
C ALA A 16 -3.47 -14.59 1.29
N ALA A 17 -4.34 -15.59 1.36
CA ALA A 17 -5.43 -15.57 2.33
C ALA A 17 -4.86 -15.66 3.74
N ASP A 18 -5.47 -14.93 4.68
CA ASP A 18 -5.15 -15.00 6.10
C ASP A 18 -6.45 -14.99 6.92
N PRO A 19 -6.85 -16.15 7.48
CA PRO A 19 -8.10 -16.29 8.20
C PRO A 19 -8.10 -15.52 9.54
N SER A 20 -6.94 -15.21 10.12
CA SER A 20 -6.86 -14.48 11.40
C SER A 20 -7.29 -13.02 11.26
N THR A 21 -7.09 -12.44 10.07
CA THR A 21 -7.47 -11.07 9.72
C THR A 21 -8.71 -11.00 8.82
N GLY A 22 -9.28 -12.16 8.43
CA GLY A 22 -10.37 -12.26 7.46
C GLY A 22 -9.97 -11.91 6.02
N ARG A 23 -8.66 -11.84 5.75
CA ARG A 23 -8.09 -11.45 4.47
C ARG A 23 -8.21 -12.59 3.45
N ARG A 24 -8.67 -12.27 2.24
CA ARG A 24 -8.82 -13.23 1.14
C ARG A 24 -7.59 -13.24 0.24
N ALA A 25 -7.33 -14.38 -0.40
CA ALA A 25 -6.34 -14.47 -1.46
C ALA A 25 -6.73 -13.56 -2.63
N LEU A 26 -5.75 -12.89 -3.20
CA LEU A 26 -5.92 -11.97 -4.32
C LEU A 26 -4.64 -11.96 -5.14
N ALA A 27 -4.76 -12.00 -6.46
CA ALA A 27 -3.64 -11.72 -7.36
C ALA A 27 -4.15 -10.91 -8.55
N GLY A 28 -3.32 -9.98 -9.04
CA GLY A 28 -3.64 -9.22 -10.24
C GLY A 28 -2.95 -7.87 -10.31
N ASP A 29 -3.22 -7.20 -11.42
CA ASP A 29 -2.65 -5.88 -11.71
C ASP A 29 -3.39 -4.78 -10.95
N GLY A 30 -2.61 -3.80 -10.52
CA GLY A 30 -3.11 -2.62 -9.86
C GLY A 30 -2.21 -1.42 -10.06
N VAL A 31 -2.59 -0.33 -9.41
CA VAL A 31 -1.83 0.92 -9.42
C VAL A 31 -1.62 1.36 -7.98
N VAL A 32 -0.43 1.89 -7.69
CA VAL A 32 -0.13 2.50 -6.39
C VAL A 32 -1.01 3.74 -6.23
N THR A 33 -1.86 3.75 -5.20
CA THR A 33 -2.81 4.85 -4.93
C THR A 33 -2.47 5.66 -3.69
N GLY A 34 -1.51 5.21 -2.88
CA GLY A 34 -1.08 5.95 -1.70
C GLY A 34 0.09 5.30 -0.98
N HIS A 35 0.56 5.96 0.07
CA HIS A 35 1.65 5.49 0.92
C HIS A 35 1.16 5.08 2.31
N VAL A 36 1.95 4.25 2.98
CA VAL A 36 1.74 3.91 4.39
C VAL A 36 2.77 4.70 5.21
N PRO A 37 2.36 5.60 6.11
CA PRO A 37 3.29 6.34 6.94
C PRO A 37 4.04 5.38 7.86
N CYS A 38 5.33 5.65 8.12
CA CYS A 38 6.04 4.92 9.17
C CYS A 38 5.51 5.27 10.56
N SER A 39 5.84 4.44 11.55
CA SER A 39 5.42 4.62 12.95
C SER A 39 5.82 5.98 13.53
N ALA A 40 7.00 6.51 13.17
CA ALA A 40 7.46 7.83 13.62
C ALA A 40 6.60 8.97 13.04
N CYS A 41 6.32 8.93 11.73
CA CYS A 41 5.37 9.87 11.10
C CYS A 41 3.99 9.74 11.76
N TRP A 42 3.52 8.51 11.94
CA TRP A 42 2.23 8.24 12.56
C TRP A 42 2.12 8.87 13.95
N GLN A 43 3.08 8.61 14.85
CA GLN A 43 3.09 9.18 16.20
C GLN A 43 3.13 10.72 16.19
N ARG A 44 3.97 11.32 15.33
CA ARG A 44 4.11 12.77 15.21
C ARG A 44 2.80 13.45 14.81
N TYR A 45 2.06 12.88 13.86
CA TYR A 45 0.85 13.51 13.33
C TYR A 45 -0.43 13.07 14.04
N THR A 46 -0.47 11.89 14.65
CA THR A 46 -1.67 11.43 15.38
C THR A 46 -1.84 12.06 16.74
N GLY A 47 -0.75 12.49 17.40
CA GLY A 47 -0.81 13.18 18.69
C GLY A 47 -1.63 14.48 18.67
N SER A 48 -1.85 15.07 17.48
CA SER A 48 -2.67 16.27 17.27
C SER A 48 -4.05 16.00 16.66
N ILE A 49 -4.35 14.76 16.25
CA ILE A 49 -5.58 14.42 15.51
C ILE A 49 -6.59 13.74 16.44
N ARG A 50 -7.63 14.48 16.83
CA ARG A 50 -8.69 14.00 17.75
C ARG A 50 -9.59 12.90 17.15
N ARG A 51 -9.68 12.82 15.80
CA ARG A 51 -10.33 11.74 15.04
C ARG A 51 -9.63 11.56 13.69
N MET A 52 -9.22 10.33 13.38
CA MET A 52 -8.57 10.02 12.13
C MET A 52 -9.61 9.81 11.02
N SER A 53 -9.70 10.77 10.09
CA SER A 53 -10.45 10.58 8.84
C SER A 53 -9.56 9.95 7.77
N ARG A 54 -10.15 9.40 6.69
CA ARG A 54 -9.38 8.92 5.54
C ARG A 54 -8.49 10.01 4.92
N ALA A 55 -9.00 11.24 4.85
CA ALA A 55 -8.25 12.38 4.34
C ALA A 55 -7.08 12.75 5.25
N ALA A 56 -7.29 12.70 6.57
CA ALA A 56 -6.22 12.93 7.54
C ALA A 56 -5.13 11.87 7.42
N TYR A 57 -5.49 10.59 7.29
CA TYR A 57 -4.53 9.51 7.05
C TYR A 57 -3.72 9.74 5.77
N ALA A 58 -4.40 10.07 4.66
CA ALA A 58 -3.74 10.34 3.38
C ALA A 58 -2.77 11.53 3.48
N ALA A 59 -3.12 12.58 4.22
CA ALA A 59 -2.23 13.72 4.46
C ALA A 59 -0.99 13.32 5.28
N VAL A 60 -1.14 12.50 6.31
CA VAL A 60 -0.01 11.98 7.10
C VAL A 60 0.89 11.09 6.26
N ALA A 61 0.30 10.21 5.44
CA ALA A 61 1.04 9.36 4.51
C ALA A 61 1.85 10.19 3.50
N ALA A 62 1.23 11.21 2.90
CA ALA A 62 1.87 12.09 1.92
C ALA A 62 2.97 12.97 2.52
N ALA A 63 2.83 13.37 3.79
CA ALA A 63 3.83 14.16 4.52
C ALA A 63 4.99 13.32 5.09
N CYS A 64 4.96 12.00 4.92
CA CYS A 64 5.98 11.12 5.48
C CYS A 64 7.15 10.92 4.51
N ASP A 65 8.34 11.45 4.85
CA ASP A 65 9.54 11.34 4.02
C ASP A 65 10.05 9.90 3.85
N ARG A 66 9.70 9.02 4.80
CA ARG A 66 10.09 7.61 4.81
C ARG A 66 8.87 6.72 5.04
N PRO A 67 8.07 6.45 4.00
CA PRO A 67 6.95 5.52 4.09
C PRO A 67 7.41 4.12 4.48
N ALA A 68 6.60 3.42 5.27
CA ALA A 68 6.82 2.01 5.60
C ALA A 68 6.35 1.04 4.49
N GLY A 69 5.58 1.56 3.53
CA GLY A 69 4.99 0.79 2.46
C GLY A 69 4.09 1.64 1.56
N PHE A 70 3.27 0.97 0.77
CA PHE A 70 2.35 1.61 -0.16
C PHE A 70 1.04 0.81 -0.29
N VAL A 71 0.02 1.47 -0.84
CA VAL A 71 -1.28 0.87 -1.11
C VAL A 71 -1.45 0.72 -2.61
N VAL A 72 -1.78 -0.48 -3.06
CA VAL A 72 -2.14 -0.78 -4.44
C VAL A 72 -3.65 -1.02 -4.53
N THR A 73 -4.31 -0.51 -5.55
CA THR A 73 -5.70 -0.86 -5.83
C THR A 73 -5.78 -1.92 -6.92
N VAL A 74 -6.19 -3.14 -6.56
CA VAL A 74 -6.36 -4.30 -7.45
C VAL A 74 -7.85 -4.63 -7.54
N HIS A 75 -8.46 -4.61 -8.73
CA HIS A 75 -9.90 -4.82 -8.93
C HIS A 75 -10.80 -4.02 -7.94
N ARG A 76 -10.51 -2.73 -7.74
CA ARG A 76 -11.19 -1.82 -6.79
C ARG A 76 -11.04 -2.21 -5.31
N ARG A 77 -10.11 -3.11 -4.97
CA ARG A 77 -9.79 -3.50 -3.60
C ARG A 77 -8.41 -2.96 -3.22
N PRO A 78 -8.29 -2.25 -2.08
CA PRO A 78 -6.99 -1.82 -1.60
C PRO A 78 -6.20 -3.02 -1.05
N VAL A 79 -4.93 -3.09 -1.40
CA VAL A 79 -3.94 -4.03 -0.87
C VAL A 79 -2.81 -3.21 -0.28
N THR A 80 -2.53 -3.44 1.00
CA THR A 80 -1.40 -2.80 1.69
C THR A 80 -0.16 -3.66 1.50
N VAL A 81 0.92 -3.05 1.03
CA VAL A 81 2.22 -3.71 0.83
C VAL A 81 3.23 -3.03 1.74
N THR A 82 3.75 -3.77 2.71
CA THR A 82 4.75 -3.29 3.67
C THR A 82 5.89 -4.31 3.78
N ALA A 83 7.05 -3.87 4.27
CA ALA A 83 8.23 -4.75 4.34
C ALA A 83 8.10 -5.87 5.37
N ASP A 84 7.21 -5.72 6.34
CA ASP A 84 6.95 -6.61 7.47
C ASP A 84 5.82 -7.62 7.19
N ASP A 85 5.13 -7.52 6.06
CA ASP A 85 4.11 -8.48 5.65
C ASP A 85 4.69 -9.51 4.66
N PRO A 86 5.04 -10.72 5.11
CA PRO A 86 5.61 -11.76 4.23
C PRO A 86 4.56 -12.41 3.33
N THR A 87 3.28 -12.08 3.48
CA THR A 87 2.18 -12.71 2.75
C THR A 87 1.75 -11.92 1.51
N VAL A 88 2.39 -10.78 1.26
CA VAL A 88 2.10 -9.90 0.12
C VAL A 88 3.37 -9.66 -0.67
N ILE A 89 3.30 -9.93 -1.97
CA ILE A 89 4.38 -9.66 -2.94
C ILE A 89 3.85 -8.63 -3.94
N ALA A 90 4.67 -7.64 -4.25
CA ALA A 90 4.38 -6.61 -5.23
C ALA A 90 5.56 -6.47 -6.19
N VAL A 91 5.29 -6.52 -7.49
CA VAL A 91 6.29 -6.42 -8.55
C VAL A 91 5.93 -5.24 -9.45
N PRO A 92 6.78 -4.22 -9.57
CA PRO A 92 6.52 -3.10 -10.48
C PRO A 92 6.49 -3.60 -11.92
N ILE A 93 5.48 -3.18 -12.68
CA ILE A 93 5.36 -3.49 -14.11
C ILE A 93 6.14 -2.40 -14.86
N THR A 94 7.26 -2.79 -15.48
CA THR A 94 8.17 -1.87 -16.17
C THR A 94 8.06 -1.91 -17.69
N SER A 95 7.29 -2.85 -18.23
CA SER A 95 7.01 -2.97 -19.67
C SER A 95 5.70 -2.27 -20.06
N ASP A 96 5.65 -1.75 -21.29
CA ASP A 96 4.41 -1.25 -21.92
C ASP A 96 3.42 -2.38 -22.24
N GLU A 97 3.84 -3.64 -22.11
CA GLU A 97 3.01 -4.83 -22.21
C GLU A 97 2.19 -5.00 -20.92
N ARG A 98 1.15 -4.17 -20.76
CA ARG A 98 0.08 -4.47 -19.79
C ARG A 98 -0.52 -5.83 -20.15
N SER A 99 -0.41 -6.79 -19.24
CA SER A 99 -1.07 -8.08 -19.36
C SER A 99 -2.59 -7.86 -19.40
N THR A 100 -3.19 -7.98 -20.58
CA THR A 100 -4.65 -7.96 -20.76
C THR A 100 -5.25 -9.34 -20.48
N ALA A 101 -4.89 -9.95 -19.34
CA ALA A 101 -5.35 -11.27 -18.93
C ALA A 101 -6.51 -11.20 -17.94
#